data_AF-A0A4Q2X0P0-F1
#
_entry.id   AF-A0A4Q2X0P0-F1
#
_cell.length_a   1.000
_cell.length_b   1.000
_cell.length_c   1.000
_cell.angle_alpha   90.00
_cell.angle_beta   90.00
_cell.angle_gamma   90.00
#
_symmetry.space_group_name_H-M   'P 1'
#
loop_
_entity.id
_entity.type
_entity.pdbx_description
1 polymer ?
#
loop_
_entity_poly.entity_id
_entity_poly.type
_entity_poly.pdbx_seq_one_letter_code
_entity_poly.pdbx_strand_id
1 'polypeptide(L)'
;FVTLDSVCTHAGCTVGKFIVANNRMRCPCHGSRYDIEGRVFRDENGVSTEPAPNDLARFATSYDVENGIIAITIPNLALGVKSIDVTRQGPEESIRLKLVFPVTALSVYEIRHQTEPGAAGTLSGFSLTPDGLADRMAAFPQDDGDFTAYVDSTGPRGFFVVGLKLTPFG
;
A
#
# COMPACT_ATOMS: atom_id res chain seq x y z
N PHE A 1 15.73 12.93 -7.87
CA PHE A 1 14.36 13.20 -7.36
C PHE A 1 14.30 12.87 -5.88
N VAL A 2 13.32 13.41 -5.17
CA VAL A 2 13.02 13.05 -3.78
C VAL A 2 11.62 12.47 -3.73
N THR A 3 11.45 11.40 -2.96
CA THR A 3 10.14 10.85 -2.64
C THR A 3 9.89 11.06 -1.16
N LEU A 4 8.75 11.67 -0.84
CA LEU A 4 8.39 12.08 0.51
C LEU A 4 7.13 11.33 0.94
N ASP A 5 7.06 11.00 2.23
CA ASP A 5 5.80 10.71 2.88
C ASP A 5 4.99 12.00 2.99
N SER A 6 3.78 11.97 2.47
CA SER A 6 2.86 13.12 2.51
C SER A 6 2.19 13.31 3.87
N VAL A 7 2.39 12.39 4.82
CA VAL A 7 1.85 12.50 6.17
C VAL A 7 2.57 13.60 6.97
N CYS A 8 1.84 14.65 7.33
CA CYS A 8 2.35 15.75 8.14
C CYS A 8 2.79 15.26 9.53
N THR A 9 4.02 15.56 9.93
CA THR A 9 4.60 15.14 11.22
C THR A 9 4.00 15.84 12.45
N HIS A 10 3.07 16.78 12.26
CA HIS A 10 2.28 17.37 13.33
C HIS A 10 1.19 16.41 13.83
N ALA A 11 0.18 16.15 13.00
CA ALA A 11 -1.05 15.45 13.38
C ALA A 11 -1.57 14.51 12.29
N GLY A 12 -0.71 14.10 11.35
CA GLY A 12 -1.03 13.06 10.38
C GLY A 12 -1.82 13.48 9.14
N CYS A 13 -2.22 14.74 9.01
CA CYS A 13 -2.89 15.22 7.79
C CYS A 13 -2.00 15.06 6.54
N THR A 14 -2.60 14.77 5.40
CA THR A 14 -1.90 14.82 4.10
C THR A 14 -1.45 16.25 3.78
N VAL A 15 -0.15 16.44 3.55
CA VAL A 15 0.45 17.69 3.11
C VAL A 15 0.07 17.96 1.65
N GLY A 16 -0.29 19.21 1.35
CA GLY A 16 -0.69 19.60 0.00
C GLY A 16 0.47 19.61 -1.01
N LYS A 17 0.10 19.68 -2.30
CA LYS A 17 1.04 19.76 -3.43
C LYS A 17 2.02 20.94 -3.26
N PHE A 18 3.20 20.83 -3.87
CA PHE A 18 4.20 21.90 -3.86
C PHE A 18 3.68 23.15 -4.59
N ILE A 19 3.75 24.31 -3.94
CA ILE A 19 3.27 25.58 -4.46
C ILE A 19 4.47 26.36 -5.00
N VAL A 20 4.67 26.33 -6.33
CA VAL A 20 5.82 26.96 -7.01
C VAL A 20 5.96 28.44 -6.67
N ALA A 21 4.85 29.19 -6.66
CA ALA A 21 4.85 30.63 -6.36
C ALA A 21 5.42 30.97 -4.96
N ASN A 22 5.37 30.02 -4.02
CA ASN A 22 5.82 30.22 -2.64
C ASN A 22 7.00 29.33 -2.26
N ASN A 23 7.54 28.56 -3.21
CA ASN A 23 8.63 27.60 -3.02
C ASN A 23 8.44 26.66 -1.81
N ARG A 24 7.21 26.18 -1.58
CA ARG A 24 6.87 25.37 -0.40
C ARG A 24 5.65 24.48 -0.61
N MET A 25 5.60 23.38 0.11
CA MET A 25 4.37 22.66 0.43
C MET A 25 3.73 23.25 1.70
N ARG A 26 2.42 23.09 1.83
CA ARG A 26 1.67 23.53 3.02
C ARG A 26 0.70 22.45 3.46
N CYS A 27 0.71 22.10 4.74
CA CYS A 27 -0.32 21.28 5.36
C CYS A 27 -1.61 22.11 5.51
N PRO A 28 -2.74 21.68 4.92
CA PRO A 28 -3.97 22.47 4.94
C PRO A 28 -4.62 22.57 6.32
N CYS A 29 -4.32 21.64 7.23
CA CYS A 29 -4.95 21.58 8.56
C CYS A 29 -4.53 22.74 9.47
N HIS A 30 -3.22 22.91 9.69
CA HIS A 30 -2.70 23.91 10.64
C HIS A 30 -1.61 24.81 10.02
N GLY A 31 -1.33 24.63 8.73
CA GLY A 31 -0.47 25.55 7.99
C GLY A 31 1.01 25.22 7.97
N SER A 32 1.47 24.13 8.61
CA SER A 32 2.89 23.72 8.59
C SER A 32 3.45 23.73 7.18
N ARG A 33 4.60 24.40 7.02
CA ARG A 33 5.28 24.56 5.73
C ARG A 33 6.48 23.63 5.63
N TYR A 34 6.68 23.09 4.44
CA TYR A 34 7.84 22.26 4.11
C TYR A 34 8.45 22.73 2.80
N ASP A 35 9.77 22.67 2.67
CA ASP A 35 10.46 22.95 1.40
C ASP A 35 10.30 21.79 0.40
N ILE A 36 10.88 21.94 -0.81
CA ILE A 36 10.78 20.92 -1.87
C ILE A 36 11.40 19.57 -1.47
N GLU A 37 12.30 19.56 -0.50
CA GLU A 37 12.92 18.35 0.01
C GLU A 37 12.23 17.80 1.27
N GLY A 38 11.08 18.38 1.65
CA GLY A 38 10.30 17.96 2.81
C GLY A 38 10.82 18.47 4.15
N ARG A 39 11.81 19.37 4.17
CA ARG A 39 12.32 19.95 5.43
C ARG A 39 11.30 20.94 5.99
N VAL A 40 11.02 20.85 7.28
CA VAL A 40 10.16 21.83 7.95
C VAL A 40 10.91 23.15 8.12
N PHE A 41 10.22 24.28 8.02
CA PHE A 41 10.84 25.59 8.22
C PHE A 41 11.29 25.76 9.67
N ARG A 42 12.51 26.26 9.85
CA ARG A 42 13.21 26.37 11.14
C ARG A 42 13.79 27.76 11.34
N ASP A 43 14.01 28.13 12.59
CA ASP A 43 14.75 29.33 12.97
C ASP A 43 16.27 29.13 12.83
N GLU A 44 17.04 30.16 13.20
CA GLU A 44 18.51 30.13 13.13
C GLU A 44 19.16 29.06 14.03
N ASN A 45 18.44 28.58 15.05
CA ASN A 45 18.90 27.55 15.96
C ASN A 45 18.47 26.14 15.51
N GLY A 46 17.81 26.03 14.35
CA GLY A 46 17.31 24.76 13.83
C GLY A 46 16.03 24.27 14.52
N VAL A 47 15.36 25.12 15.31
CA VAL A 47 14.07 24.78 15.93
C VAL A 47 12.95 25.05 14.94
N SER A 48 11.98 24.15 14.83
CA SER A 48 10.85 24.34 13.91
C SER A 48 10.07 25.61 14.27
N THR A 49 9.77 26.43 13.26
CA THR A 49 8.87 27.59 13.38
C THR A 49 7.43 27.25 13.00
N GLU A 50 7.14 25.97 12.79
CA GLU A 50 5.86 25.45 12.31
C GLU A 50 5.20 24.57 13.39
N PRO A 51 3.89 24.31 13.31
CA PRO A 51 3.24 23.31 14.16
C PRO A 51 3.86 21.91 14.04
N ALA A 52 4.41 21.58 12.86
CA ALA A 52 5.11 20.32 12.64
C ALA A 52 6.51 20.38 13.27
N PRO A 53 6.90 19.44 14.14
CA PRO A 53 8.20 19.46 14.79
C PRO A 53 9.34 18.93 13.90
N ASN A 54 9.01 18.07 12.93
CA ASN A 54 9.97 17.26 12.18
C ASN A 54 9.76 17.40 10.66
N ASP A 55 10.80 17.07 9.91
CA ASP A 55 10.76 16.99 8.45
C ASP A 55 9.87 15.82 8.01
N LEU A 56 9.35 15.87 6.78
CA LEU A 56 8.66 14.74 6.18
C LEU A 56 9.63 13.56 6.00
N ALA A 57 9.13 12.34 6.21
CA ALA A 57 9.92 11.14 5.97
C ALA A 57 10.29 11.02 4.48
N ARG A 58 11.52 10.58 4.21
CA ARG A 58 12.02 10.37 2.85
C ARG A 58 12.08 8.88 2.55
N PHE A 59 11.65 8.50 1.35
CA PHE A 59 11.84 7.14 0.85
C PHE A 59 13.11 7.06 0.01
N ALA A 60 13.89 5.99 0.21
CA ALA A 60 15.03 5.71 -0.65
C ALA A 60 14.52 5.54 -2.08
N THR A 61 15.10 6.29 -3.02
CA THR A 61 14.63 6.31 -4.40
C THR A 61 15.83 6.25 -5.35
N SER A 62 15.75 5.42 -6.39
CA SER A 62 16.76 5.31 -7.44
C SER A 62 16.17 5.51 -8.83
N TYR A 63 17.02 5.94 -9.77
CA TYR A 63 16.65 6.09 -11.19
C TYR A 63 17.41 5.09 -12.03
N ASP A 64 16.68 4.25 -12.76
CA ASP A 64 17.22 3.48 -13.85
C ASP A 64 17.13 4.33 -15.13
N VAL A 65 18.28 4.84 -15.58
CA VAL A 65 18.38 5.71 -16.77
C VAL A 65 18.09 4.92 -18.05
N GLU A 66 18.47 3.65 -18.10
CA GLU A 66 18.33 2.81 -19.30
C GLU A 66 16.86 2.48 -19.58
N ASN A 67 16.11 2.17 -18.53
CA ASN A 67 14.71 1.79 -18.63
C ASN A 67 13.73 2.93 -18.34
N GLY A 68 14.23 4.09 -17.89
CA GLY A 68 13.40 5.23 -17.51
C GLY A 68 12.54 5.00 -16.27
N ILE A 69 12.94 4.07 -15.39
CA ILE A 69 12.16 3.65 -14.22
C ILE A 69 12.62 4.41 -12.97
N ILE A 70 11.66 4.96 -12.21
CA ILE A 70 11.89 5.44 -10.85
C ILE A 70 11.50 4.33 -9.87
N ALA A 71 12.46 3.83 -9.10
CA ALA A 71 12.22 2.83 -8.07
C ALA A 71 12.20 3.48 -6.69
N ILE A 72 11.13 3.25 -5.93
CA ILE A 72 10.97 3.74 -4.54
C ILE A 72 11.04 2.52 -3.62
N THR A 73 11.96 2.55 -2.66
CA THR A 73 12.02 1.56 -1.58
C THR A 73 11.17 2.03 -0.42
N ILE A 74 10.09 1.30 -0.17
CA ILE A 74 9.20 1.51 0.97
C ILE A 74 9.64 0.52 2.06
N PRO A 75 10.26 0.99 3.16
CA PRO A 75 10.73 0.10 4.22
C PRO A 75 9.54 -0.60 4.86
N ASN A 76 9.70 -1.90 5.16
CA ASN A 76 8.67 -2.73 5.76
C ASN A 76 7.38 -2.90 4.94
N LEU A 77 7.41 -2.60 3.63
CA LEU A 77 6.33 -3.01 2.74
C LEU A 77 6.37 -4.53 2.58
N ALA A 78 5.64 -5.22 3.46
CA ALA A 78 5.52 -6.67 3.41
C ALA A 78 4.56 -7.04 2.27
N LEU A 79 5.12 -7.31 1.09
CA LEU A 79 4.38 -7.91 -0.02
C LEU A 79 4.68 -9.41 -0.01
N GLY A 80 3.71 -10.21 0.41
CA GLY A 80 3.86 -11.66 0.41
C GLY A 80 2.75 -12.37 1.17
N VAL A 81 2.60 -13.66 0.90
CA VAL A 81 1.69 -14.52 1.66
C VAL A 81 2.48 -15.13 2.82
N LYS A 82 2.04 -14.86 4.06
CA LYS A 82 2.64 -15.39 5.29
C LYS A 82 2.37 -16.88 5.45
N SER A 83 1.14 -17.32 5.20
CA SER A 83 0.78 -18.73 5.24
C SER A 83 -0.26 -19.08 4.19
N ILE A 84 -0.17 -20.33 3.72
CA ILE A 84 -1.12 -20.95 2.78
C ILE A 84 -1.55 -22.27 3.41
N ASP A 85 -2.85 -22.41 3.67
CA ASP A 85 -3.44 -23.67 4.14
C ASP A 85 -4.49 -24.15 3.14
N VAL A 86 -4.51 -25.45 2.85
CA VAL A 86 -5.56 -26.07 2.03
C VAL A 86 -6.63 -26.64 2.97
N THR A 87 -7.88 -26.21 2.82
CA THR A 87 -9.01 -26.68 3.63
C THR A 87 -10.11 -27.28 2.76
N ARG A 88 -10.87 -28.23 3.32
CA ARG A 88 -12.16 -28.69 2.77
C ARG A 88 -13.25 -28.14 3.67
N GLN A 89 -13.57 -26.87 3.47
CA GLN A 89 -14.52 -26.14 4.29
C GLN A 89 -15.32 -25.12 3.46
N GLY A 90 -15.17 -25.15 2.13
CA GLY A 90 -15.96 -24.31 1.27
C GLY A 90 -17.42 -24.78 1.16
N PRO A 91 -18.26 -24.03 0.42
CA PRO A 91 -19.60 -24.47 0.08
C PRO A 91 -19.58 -25.91 -0.46
N GLU A 92 -20.46 -26.75 0.06
CA GLU A 92 -20.56 -28.17 -0.31
C GLU A 92 -19.25 -28.97 -0.12
N GLU A 93 -18.46 -28.65 0.92
CA GLU A 93 -17.18 -29.32 1.23
C GLU A 93 -16.12 -29.15 0.11
N SER A 94 -16.24 -28.07 -0.68
CA SER A 94 -15.25 -27.72 -1.70
C SER A 94 -13.88 -27.38 -1.10
N ILE A 95 -12.84 -27.60 -1.91
CA ILE A 95 -11.46 -27.28 -1.54
C ILE A 95 -11.25 -25.76 -1.65
N ARG A 96 -10.65 -25.20 -0.61
CA ARG A 96 -10.27 -23.79 -0.53
C ARG A 96 -8.83 -23.61 -0.11
N LEU A 97 -8.27 -22.50 -0.56
CA LEU A 97 -6.99 -21.98 -0.09
C LEU A 97 -7.25 -20.87 0.91
N LYS A 98 -6.81 -21.07 2.16
CA LYS A 98 -6.71 -20.01 3.15
C LYS A 98 -5.37 -19.31 2.96
N LEU A 99 -5.43 -18.05 2.58
CA LEU A 99 -4.27 -17.17 2.43
C LEU A 99 -4.24 -16.21 3.61
N VAL A 100 -3.11 -16.14 4.31
CA VAL A 100 -2.85 -15.12 5.33
C VAL A 100 -1.74 -14.23 4.82
N PHE A 101 -1.97 -12.93 4.74
CA PHE A 101 -0.98 -11.97 4.25
C PHE A 101 -1.05 -10.66 5.05
N PRO A 102 0.08 -9.97 5.22
CA PRO A 102 0.11 -8.70 5.92
C PRO A 102 -0.53 -7.63 5.04
N VAL A 103 -1.25 -6.72 5.68
CA VAL A 103 -1.92 -5.60 5.03
C VAL A 103 -1.62 -4.30 5.75
N THR A 104 -1.61 -3.21 4.97
CA THR A 104 -1.49 -1.84 5.45
C THR A 104 -2.86 -1.18 5.37
N ALA A 105 -3.24 -0.45 6.42
CA ALA A 105 -4.46 0.32 6.49
C ALA A 105 -4.65 1.20 5.25
N LEU A 106 -5.90 1.35 4.82
CA LEU A 106 -6.31 2.22 3.70
C LEU A 106 -5.73 1.85 2.33
N SER A 107 -5.03 0.71 2.23
CA SER A 107 -4.56 0.16 0.96
C SER A 107 -5.60 -0.77 0.33
N VAL A 108 -5.49 -1.01 -0.97
CA VAL A 108 -6.39 -1.91 -1.70
C VAL A 108 -5.64 -3.15 -2.14
N TYR A 109 -6.12 -4.32 -1.74
CA TYR A 109 -5.53 -5.60 -2.14
C TYR A 109 -6.49 -6.39 -3.03
N GLU A 110 -5.94 -7.06 -4.04
CA GLU A 110 -6.65 -7.93 -4.98
C GLU A 110 -5.99 -9.31 -4.99
N ILE A 111 -6.77 -10.37 -5.20
CA ILE A 111 -6.23 -11.73 -5.41
C ILE A 111 -6.42 -12.08 -6.88
N ARG A 112 -5.38 -12.58 -7.53
CA ARG A 112 -5.41 -12.96 -8.93
C ARG A 112 -4.92 -14.39 -9.13
N HIS A 113 -5.58 -15.13 -10.02
CA HIS A 113 -5.13 -16.44 -10.47
C HIS A 113 -4.33 -16.32 -11.77
N GLN A 114 -3.18 -16.97 -11.84
CA GLN A 114 -2.32 -17.06 -13.00
C GLN A 114 -2.12 -18.54 -13.37
N THR A 115 -2.24 -18.90 -14.64
CA THR A 115 -1.92 -20.26 -15.09
C THR A 115 -0.41 -20.50 -15.20
N GLU A 116 0.37 -19.44 -15.38
CA GLU A 116 1.83 -19.47 -15.47
C GLU A 116 2.44 -18.30 -14.67
N PRO A 117 3.62 -18.48 -14.04
CA PRO A 117 4.26 -17.41 -13.30
C PRO A 117 4.54 -16.20 -14.20
N GLY A 118 4.15 -15.01 -13.76
CA GLY A 118 4.40 -13.76 -14.49
C GLY A 118 3.41 -13.47 -15.63
N ALA A 119 2.50 -14.38 -15.94
CA ALA A 119 1.42 -14.12 -16.90
C ALA A 119 0.39 -13.12 -16.34
N ALA A 120 -0.39 -12.47 -17.20
CA ALA A 120 -1.51 -11.64 -16.75
C ALA A 120 -2.54 -12.51 -16.01
N GLY A 121 -2.74 -12.26 -14.71
CA GLY A 121 -3.68 -13.02 -13.89
C GLY A 121 -5.11 -12.52 -14.01
N THR A 122 -6.09 -13.42 -13.86
CA THR A 122 -7.52 -13.08 -13.74
C THR A 122 -7.87 -12.79 -12.28
N LEU A 123 -8.81 -11.88 -12.03
CA LEU A 123 -9.23 -11.56 -10.67
C LEU A 123 -9.99 -12.75 -10.05
N SER A 124 -9.63 -13.11 -8.82
CA SER A 124 -10.23 -14.22 -8.07
C SER A 124 -11.03 -13.66 -6.90
N GLY A 125 -12.30 -14.03 -6.84
CA GLY A 125 -13.13 -13.74 -5.68
C GLY A 125 -12.68 -14.52 -4.46
N PHE A 126 -12.91 -13.97 -3.27
CA PHE A 126 -12.56 -14.59 -2.00
C PHE A 126 -13.63 -14.34 -0.93
N SER A 127 -13.59 -15.15 0.13
CA SER A 127 -14.44 -15.00 1.31
C SER A 127 -13.62 -14.65 2.55
N LEU A 128 -14.27 -14.07 3.57
CA LEU A 128 -13.66 -13.80 4.88
C LEU A 128 -13.86 -14.96 5.87
N THR A 129 -14.78 -15.87 5.56
CA THR A 129 -15.03 -17.08 6.35
C THR A 129 -14.74 -18.31 5.49
N PRO A 130 -14.43 -19.47 6.12
CA PRO A 130 -14.16 -20.70 5.37
C PRO A 130 -15.27 -21.10 4.41
N ASP A 131 -16.52 -20.95 4.83
CA ASP A 131 -17.76 -21.43 4.20
C ASP A 131 -18.52 -20.36 3.41
N GLY A 132 -18.15 -19.09 3.55
CA GLY A 132 -18.87 -17.99 2.92
C GLY A 132 -18.69 -17.94 1.41
N LEU A 133 -19.55 -17.19 0.72
CA LEU A 133 -19.39 -16.96 -0.73
C LEU A 133 -18.07 -16.23 -1.03
N ALA A 134 -17.40 -16.66 -2.10
CA ALA A 134 -16.15 -16.06 -2.57
C ALA A 134 -16.44 -14.95 -3.59
N ASP A 135 -17.23 -13.95 -3.19
CA ASP A 135 -17.72 -12.87 -4.04
C ASP A 135 -17.00 -11.53 -3.84
N ARG A 136 -16.09 -11.45 -2.86
CA ARG A 136 -15.27 -10.25 -2.64
C ARG A 136 -14.11 -10.23 -3.62
N MET A 137 -13.99 -9.12 -4.33
CA MET A 137 -12.95 -8.96 -5.35
C MET A 137 -11.76 -8.10 -4.88
N ALA A 138 -11.89 -7.45 -3.72
CA ALA A 138 -10.85 -6.62 -3.15
C ALA A 138 -10.97 -6.53 -1.61
N ALA A 139 -9.85 -6.31 -0.93
CA ALA A 139 -9.76 -6.03 0.49
C ALA A 139 -9.33 -4.57 0.74
N PHE A 140 -9.98 -3.93 1.70
CA PHE A 140 -9.75 -2.53 2.12
C PHE A 140 -9.64 -2.49 3.65
N PRO A 141 -8.51 -2.95 4.22
CA PRO A 141 -8.27 -2.93 5.65
C PRO A 141 -8.36 -1.52 6.23
N GLN A 142 -8.94 -1.40 7.42
CA GLN A 142 -8.96 -0.15 8.18
C GLN A 142 -7.73 0.00 9.08
N ASP A 143 -7.12 -1.13 9.46
CA ASP A 143 -5.97 -1.22 10.35
C ASP A 143 -4.85 -2.05 9.70
N ASP A 144 -3.62 -1.83 10.13
CA ASP A 144 -2.49 -2.69 9.80
C ASP A 144 -2.65 -4.07 10.48
N GLY A 145 -2.20 -5.14 9.83
CA GLY A 145 -2.20 -6.46 10.45
C GLY A 145 -2.22 -7.61 9.45
N ASP A 146 -2.71 -8.76 9.89
CA ASP A 146 -2.87 -9.94 9.05
C ASP A 146 -4.29 -10.05 8.54
N PHE A 147 -4.42 -10.20 7.22
CA PHE A 147 -5.68 -10.42 6.54
C PHE A 147 -5.80 -11.88 6.13
N THR A 148 -6.95 -12.48 6.39
CA THR A 148 -7.26 -13.84 5.96
C THR A 148 -8.28 -13.81 4.83
N ALA A 149 -7.94 -14.47 3.72
CA ALA A 149 -8.83 -14.67 2.59
C ALA A 149 -8.96 -16.15 2.27
N TYR A 150 -10.19 -16.61 1.99
CA TYR A 150 -10.48 -17.95 1.51
C TYR A 150 -10.82 -17.90 0.03
N VAL A 151 -10.02 -18.55 -0.79
CA VAL A 151 -10.16 -18.55 -2.25
C VAL A 151 -10.60 -19.94 -2.71
N ASP A 152 -11.59 -20.00 -3.59
CA ASP A 152 -12.01 -21.25 -4.20
C ASP A 152 -10.90 -21.81 -5.09
N SER A 153 -10.63 -23.11 -5.00
CA SER A 153 -9.66 -23.77 -5.88
C SER A 153 -10.25 -24.10 -7.26
N THR A 154 -11.27 -23.37 -7.71
CA THR A 154 -12.05 -23.66 -8.92
C THR A 154 -11.32 -23.11 -10.15
N GLY A 155 -10.46 -23.93 -10.76
CA GLY A 155 -9.76 -23.56 -11.98
C GLY A 155 -8.67 -24.54 -12.41
N PRO A 156 -8.07 -24.33 -13.59
CA PRO A 156 -6.85 -25.04 -13.97
C PRO A 156 -5.74 -24.78 -12.95
N ARG A 157 -4.83 -25.75 -12.78
CA ARG A 157 -3.67 -25.60 -11.89
C ARG A 157 -2.91 -24.30 -12.22
N GLY A 158 -2.51 -23.58 -11.19
CA GLY A 158 -1.86 -22.29 -11.35
C GLY A 158 -1.39 -21.70 -10.02
N PHE A 159 -1.17 -20.40 -10.03
CA PHE A 159 -0.61 -19.60 -8.95
C PHE A 159 -1.63 -18.55 -8.52
N PHE A 160 -1.74 -18.30 -7.21
CA PHE A 160 -2.49 -17.17 -6.69
C PHE A 160 -1.52 -16.06 -6.26
N VAL A 161 -1.81 -14.84 -6.69
CA VAL A 161 -1.02 -13.64 -6.43
C VAL A 161 -1.88 -12.68 -5.61
N VAL A 162 -1.36 -12.23 -4.48
CA VAL A 162 -1.92 -11.11 -3.73
C VAL A 162 -1.24 -9.83 -4.23
N GLY A 163 -2.00 -8.96 -4.88
CA GLY A 163 -1.52 -7.70 -5.43
C GLY A 163 -1.97 -6.50 -4.60
N LEU A 164 -1.04 -5.60 -4.28
CA LEU A 164 -1.35 -4.26 -3.79
C LEU A 164 -1.68 -3.38 -5.00
N LYS A 165 -2.91 -2.85 -5.05
CA LYS A 165 -3.33 -1.94 -6.11
C LYS A 165 -2.90 -0.53 -5.76
N LEU A 166 -1.94 -0.01 -6.52
CA LEU A 166 -1.57 1.39 -6.47
C LEU A 166 -2.51 2.17 -7.41
N THR A 167 -3.52 2.84 -6.84
CA THR A 167 -4.30 3.82 -7.60
C THR A 167 -3.51 5.13 -7.66
N PRO A 168 -3.25 5.67 -8.87
CA PRO A 168 -2.66 7.00 -8.99
C PRO A 168 -3.51 8.02 -8.24
N PHE A 169 -2.89 8.87 -7.42
CA PHE A 169 -3.56 10.05 -6.87
C PHE A 169 -3.85 11.03 -8.02
N GLY A 170 -5.13 11.41 -8.19
CA GLY A 170 -5.55 12.53 -9.03
C GLY A 170 -5.26 13.88 -8.37
#